data_AF-A0ABD3YEP9-F1
#
_entry.id   AF-A0ABD3YEP9-F1
#
_cell.length_a   1.000
_cell.length_b   1.000
_cell.length_c   1.000
_cell.angle_alpha   90.00
_cell.angle_beta   90.00
_cell.angle_gamma   90.00
#
_symmetry.space_group_name_H-M   'P 1'
#
loop_
_entity.id
_entity.type
_entity.pdbx_description
1 polymer ?
#
loop_
_entity_poly.entity_id
_entity_poly.type
_entity_poly.pdbx_seq_one_letter_code
_entity_poly.pdbx_strand_id
1 'polypeptide(L)'
;MNSAQRQAAVAEFLRRVPALAREIELSRLEENEDAQAYRLRKGWAELCIHARAMGIEPWLFAHLLIGTPAEQVERLKNTRNPLLPD
;
A
#
# COMPACT_ATOMS: atom_id res chain seq x y z
N MET A 1 10.02 -18.21 -34.04
CA MET A 1 8.97 -18.61 -33.07
C MET A 1 7.61 -18.39 -33.74
N ASN A 2 6.85 -19.46 -33.97
CA ASN A 2 5.55 -19.36 -34.67
C ASN A 2 4.46 -18.83 -33.71
N SER A 3 3.28 -18.50 -34.26
CA SER A 3 2.17 -17.95 -33.48
C SER A 3 1.70 -18.88 -32.35
N ALA A 4 1.67 -20.19 -32.59
CA ALA A 4 1.23 -21.19 -31.61
C ALA A 4 2.22 -21.31 -30.44
N GLN A 5 3.52 -21.27 -30.70
CA GLN A 5 4.57 -21.26 -29.68
C GLN A 5 4.47 -20.01 -28.79
N ARG A 6 4.15 -18.85 -29.38
CA ARG A 6 3.96 -17.60 -28.63
C ARG A 6 2.72 -17.67 -27.74
N GLN A 7 1.61 -18.22 -28.25
CA GLN A 7 0.37 -18.40 -27.47
C GLN A 7 0.56 -19.39 -26.31
N ALA A 8 1.26 -20.50 -26.53
CA ALA A 8 1.56 -21.48 -25.48
C ALA A 8 2.46 -20.86 -24.38
N ALA A 9 3.45 -20.06 -24.75
CA ALA A 9 4.31 -19.36 -23.79
C ALA A 9 3.53 -18.32 -22.97
N VAL A 10 2.62 -17.57 -23.60
CA VAL A 10 1.76 -16.61 -22.89
C VAL A 10 0.79 -17.33 -21.95
N ALA A 11 0.18 -18.43 -22.37
CA ALA A 11 -0.71 -19.21 -21.52
C ALA A 11 0.02 -19.78 -20.29
N GLU A 12 1.23 -20.32 -20.48
CA GLU A 12 2.03 -20.85 -19.37
C GLU A 12 2.52 -19.73 -18.43
N PHE A 13 2.89 -18.57 -18.99
CA PHE A 13 3.22 -17.39 -18.19
C PHE A 13 2.03 -16.94 -17.33
N LEU A 14 0.86 -16.75 -17.93
CA LEU A 14 -0.36 -16.35 -17.22
C LEU A 14 -0.77 -17.38 -16.16
N ARG A 15 -0.52 -18.67 -16.39
CA ARG A 15 -0.76 -19.73 -15.39
C ARG A 15 0.21 -19.65 -14.21
N ARG A 16 1.46 -19.24 -14.44
CA ARG A 16 2.51 -19.12 -13.42
C ARG A 16 2.47 -17.82 -12.63
N VAL A 17 1.96 -16.73 -13.22
CA VAL A 17 1.89 -15.42 -12.57
C VAL A 17 1.20 -15.48 -11.19
N PRO A 18 0.05 -16.14 -10.99
CA PRO A 18 -0.57 -16.25 -9.67
C PRO A 18 0.27 -17.03 -8.65
N ALA A 19 0.94 -18.10 -9.09
CA ALA A 19 1.81 -18.89 -8.22
C ALA A 19 3.04 -18.08 -7.80
N LEU A 20 3.66 -17.35 -8.73
CA LEU A 20 4.79 -16.47 -8.45
C LEU A 20 4.39 -15.29 -7.56
N ALA A 21 3.21 -14.69 -7.78
CA ALA A 21 2.69 -13.64 -6.90
C ALA A 21 2.53 -14.15 -5.46
N ARG A 22 1.99 -15.36 -5.29
CA ARG A 22 1.86 -16.02 -3.99
C ARG A 22 3.22 -16.33 -3.36
N GLU A 23 4.20 -16.79 -4.13
CA GLU A 23 5.56 -17.02 -3.62
C GLU A 23 6.27 -15.71 -3.22
N ILE A 24 6.05 -14.61 -3.95
CA ILE A 24 6.57 -13.27 -3.58
C ILE A 24 5.90 -12.76 -2.30
N GLU A 25 4.60 -13.02 -2.12
CA GLU A 25 3.90 -12.70 -0.87
C GLU A 25 4.46 -13.54 0.29
N LEU A 26 4.57 -14.86 0.12
CA LEU A 26 5.06 -15.78 1.14
C LEU A 26 6.54 -15.56 1.51
N SER A 27 7.39 -15.23 0.54
CA SER A 27 8.83 -14.98 0.78
C SER A 27 9.13 -13.65 1.48
N ARG A 28 8.12 -12.78 1.63
CA ARG A 28 8.25 -11.46 2.26
C ARG A 28 7.51 -11.36 3.60
N LEU A 29 6.75 -12.39 3.96
CA LEU A 29 6.17 -12.54 5.29
C LEU A 29 7.26 -13.10 6.20
N GLU A 30 7.53 -12.44 7.33
CA GLU A 30 8.25 -13.10 8.41
C GLU A 30 7.45 -14.34 8.85
N GLU A 31 8.10 -15.39 9.35
CA GLU A 31 7.48 -16.71 9.61
C GLU A 31 6.20 -16.68 10.47
N ASN A 32 5.87 -15.55 11.11
CA ASN A 32 4.69 -15.34 11.94
C ASN A 32 3.87 -14.07 11.61
N GLU A 33 4.15 -13.34 10.53
CA GLU A 33 3.34 -12.15 10.17
C GLU A 33 2.05 -12.61 9.46
N ASP A 34 0.89 -12.30 10.04
CA ASP A 34 -0.40 -12.53 9.38
C ASP A 34 -0.51 -11.71 8.09
N ALA A 35 -1.16 -12.27 7.06
CA ALA A 35 -1.25 -11.65 5.74
C ALA A 35 -1.93 -10.26 5.78
N GLN A 36 -2.90 -10.06 6.68
CA GLN A 36 -3.54 -8.76 6.88
C GLN A 36 -2.57 -7.77 7.51
N ALA A 37 -1.80 -8.18 8.52
CA ALA A 37 -0.79 -7.33 9.16
C ALA A 37 0.28 -6.87 8.15
N TYR A 38 0.77 -7.79 7.32
CA TYR A 38 1.70 -7.47 6.24
C TYR A 38 1.13 -6.47 5.25
N ARG A 39 -0.11 -6.69 4.77
CA ARG A 39 -0.77 -5.77 3.82
C ARG A 39 -0.94 -4.39 4.43
N LEU A 40 -1.33 -4.29 5.71
CA LEU A 40 -1.46 -3.02 6.41
C LEU A 40 -0.11 -2.30 6.52
N ARG A 41 0.95 -3.02 6.89
CA ARG A 41 2.31 -2.46 6.99
C ARG A 41 2.82 -1.97 5.63
N LYS A 42 2.63 -2.74 4.56
CA LYS A 42 3.01 -2.36 3.19
C LYS A 42 2.18 -1.17 2.69
N GLY A 43 0.86 -1.22 2.86
CA GLY A 43 -0.03 -0.13 2.49
C GLY A 43 0.34 1.16 3.24
N TRP A 44 0.67 1.08 4.52
CA TRP A 44 1.15 2.22 5.30
C TRP A 44 2.50 2.75 4.81
N ALA A 45 3.44 1.86 4.49
CA ALA A 45 4.75 2.25 3.95
C ALA A 45 4.63 2.97 2.61
N GLU A 46 3.81 2.45 1.69
CA GLU A 46 3.53 3.08 0.39
C GLU A 46 2.86 4.44 0.56
N LEU A 47 1.85 4.52 1.44
CA LEU A 47 1.19 5.77 1.78
C LEU A 47 2.20 6.82 2.29
N CYS A 48 3.10 6.43 3.19
CA CYS A 48 4.16 7.30 3.69
C CYS A 48 5.10 7.79 2.57
N ILE A 49 5.46 6.90 1.63
CA ILE A 49 6.31 7.26 0.48
C ILE A 49 5.62 8.31 -0.40
N HIS A 50 4.34 8.08 -0.74
CA HIS A 50 3.57 9.01 -1.56
C HIS A 50 3.37 10.36 -0.87
N ALA A 51 3.02 10.35 0.42
CA ALA A 51 2.84 11.57 1.20
C ALA A 51 4.12 12.42 1.22
N ARG A 52 5.28 11.79 1.47
CA ARG A 52 6.59 12.47 1.43
C ARG A 52 6.91 13.03 0.05
N ALA A 53 6.63 12.30 -1.02
CA ALA A 53 6.84 12.78 -2.39
C ALA A 53 5.99 14.01 -2.72
N MET A 54 4.84 14.18 -2.06
CA MET A 54 3.95 15.34 -2.18
C MET A 54 4.25 16.44 -1.15
N GLY A 55 5.20 16.25 -0.23
CA GLY A 55 5.47 17.18 0.86
C GLY A 55 4.35 17.27 1.90
N ILE A 56 3.54 16.21 2.04
CA ILE A 56 2.41 16.15 2.96
C ILE A 56 2.71 15.13 4.07
N GLU A 57 2.25 15.39 5.28
CA GLU A 57 2.32 14.43 6.37
C GLU A 57 1.47 13.16 6.07
N PRO A 58 1.98 11.94 6.33
CA PRO A 58 1.26 10.70 6.00
C PRO A 58 -0.16 10.63 6.55
N TRP A 59 -0.39 11.08 7.79
CA TRP A 59 -1.73 11.06 8.38
C TRP A 59 -2.70 11.98 7.64
N LEU A 60 -2.25 13.17 7.21
CA LEU A 60 -3.06 14.12 6.46
C LEU A 60 -3.37 13.57 5.07
N PHE A 61 -2.38 12.97 4.41
CA PHE A 61 -2.56 12.31 3.13
C PHE A 61 -3.59 11.16 3.21
N ALA A 62 -3.56 10.35 4.28
CA ALA A 62 -4.55 9.30 4.51
C ALA A 62 -5.98 9.87 4.61
N HIS A 63 -6.17 10.98 5.33
CA HIS A 63 -7.49 11.63 5.44
C HIS A 63 -8.00 12.19 4.12
N LEU A 64 -7.11 12.71 3.27
CA LEU A 64 -7.46 13.17 1.92
C LEU A 64 -7.92 12.00 1.04
N LEU A 65 -7.26 10.85 1.11
CA LEU A 65 -7.62 9.65 0.32
C LEU A 65 -8.99 9.09 0.70
N ILE A 66 -9.34 9.07 1.99
CA ILE A 66 -10.64 8.56 2.45
C ILE A 66 -11.75 9.61 2.40
N GLY A 67 -11.47 10.81 1.88
CA GLY A 67 -12.46 11.89 1.75
C GLY A 67 -12.95 12.43 3.09
N THR A 68 -12.07 12.50 4.10
CA THR A 68 -12.44 13.09 5.40
C THR A 68 -12.87 14.54 5.20
N PRO A 69 -14.01 14.99 5.76
CA PRO A 69 -14.47 16.36 5.61
C PRO A 69 -13.41 17.38 6.07
N ALA A 70 -13.27 18.48 5.33
CA ALA A 70 -12.25 19.50 5.59
C ALA A 70 -12.30 20.04 7.03
N GLU A 71 -13.50 20.26 7.57
CA GLU A 71 -13.68 20.70 8.96
C GLU A 71 -13.08 19.72 9.99
N GLN A 72 -13.20 18.42 9.73
CA GLN A 72 -12.62 17.40 10.61
C GLN A 72 -11.11 17.35 10.47
N VAL A 73 -10.59 17.51 9.24
CA VAL A 73 -9.14 17.59 8.99
C VAL A 73 -8.53 18.80 9.72
N GLU A 74 -9.18 19.97 9.67
CA GLU A 74 -8.71 21.16 10.39
C GLU A 74 -8.72 20.97 11.91
N ARG A 75 -9.75 20.32 12.48
CA ARG A 75 -9.75 19.97 13.91
C ARG A 75 -8.58 19.04 14.27
N LEU A 76 -8.29 18.05 13.43
CA LEU A 76 -7.19 17.11 13.65
C LEU A 76 -5.81 17.77 13.56
N LYS A 77 -5.65 18.78 12.68
CA LYS A 77 -4.42 19.59 12.63
C LYS A 77 -4.20 20.33 13.94
N ASN A 78 -5.26 20.87 14.52
CA ASN A 78 -5.19 21.63 15.77
C ASN A 78 -4.89 20.74 16.99
N THR A 79 -5.50 19.55 17.10
CA THR A 79 -5.20 18.62 18.20
C THR A 79 -3.83 17.97 18.12
N ARG A 80 -3.25 17.86 16.92
CA ARG A 80 -1.87 17.39 16.73
C ARG A 80 -0.82 18.49 16.82
N ASN A 81 -1.20 19.73 17.10
CA ASN A 81 -0.25 20.82 17.26
C ASN A 81 0.49 20.63 18.60
N PRO A 82 1.81 20.34 18.61
CA PRO A 82 2.57 20.07 19.84
C PRO A 82 2.70 21.29 20.78
N LEU A 83 2.09 22.43 20.41
CA LEU A 83 2.10 23.69 21.16
C LEU A 83 0.80 23.94 21.95
N LEU A 84 -0.19 23.04 21.88
CA LEU A 84 -1.38 23.11 22.73
C LEU A 84 -1.19 22.15 23.91
N PRO A 85 -1.18 22.65 25.16
CA PRO A 85 -1.15 21.79 26.34
C PRO A 85 -2.47 21.01 26.47
N ASP A 86 -2.37 19.78 27.00
CA ASP A 86 -3.50 18.92 27.38
C ASP A 86 -4.48 19.61 28.34
#